data_AF-A0A3L6JKB4-F1
#
_entry.id   AF-A0A3L6JKB4-F1
#
_cell.length_a   1.000
_cell.length_b   1.000
_cell.length_c   1.000
_cell.angle_alpha   90.00
_cell.angle_beta   90.00
_cell.angle_gamma   90.00
#
_symmetry.space_group_name_H-M   'P 1'
#
loop_
_entity.id
_entity.type
_entity.pdbx_description
1 polymer ?
#
loop_
_entity_poly.entity_id
_entity_poly.type
_entity_poly.pdbx_seq_one_letter_code
_entity_poly.pdbx_strand_id
1 'polypeptide(L)'
;TLSWTVFDLNPGVAQLFRNGTSVSITQWLSNSQILTADVDGLAVGVYNYTILVQDNAGNRRTDTVWVRVTAATTTSTATPNIIDFIMTMLTNVYVLAGIAAVVVVAVAARKRKKGGKTYEVRDLGAKFGSKK
;
A
#
# COMPACT_ATOMS: atom_id res chain seq x y z
N THR A 1 17.90 10.93 16.74
CA THR A 1 18.76 11.61 17.74
C THR A 1 20.07 12.05 17.13
N LEU A 2 20.59 13.21 17.53
CA LEU A 2 21.96 13.66 17.25
C LEU A 2 22.83 13.49 18.50
N SER A 3 24.12 13.22 18.31
CA SER A 3 25.09 13.01 19.40
C SER A 3 26.40 13.73 19.09
N TRP A 4 26.93 14.45 20.08
CA TRP A 4 28.24 15.09 20.04
C TRP A 4 29.11 14.58 21.18
N THR A 5 30.36 14.24 20.88
CA THR A 5 31.36 13.94 21.91
C THR A 5 32.18 15.18 22.16
N VAL A 6 32.16 15.67 23.40
CA VAL A 6 33.02 16.78 23.84
C VAL A 6 34.19 16.23 24.64
N PHE A 7 35.38 16.81 24.47
CA PHE A 7 36.59 16.44 25.20
C PHE A 7 37.36 17.68 25.63
N ASP A 8 37.70 17.77 26.91
CA ASP A 8 38.58 18.81 27.46
C ASP A 8 39.09 18.41 28.86
N LEU A 9 40.17 19.02 29.34
CA LEU A 9 40.66 18.84 30.72
C LEU A 9 40.04 19.83 31.71
N ASN A 10 39.33 20.85 31.23
CA ASN A 10 38.62 21.84 32.04
C ASN A 10 37.12 21.95 31.65
N PRO A 11 36.31 20.92 31.96
CA PRO A 11 34.91 20.81 31.52
C PRO A 11 34.05 22.05 31.77
N GLY A 12 33.20 22.42 30.82
CA GLY A 12 32.38 23.63 30.91
C GLY A 12 30.92 23.44 30.50
N VAL A 13 30.42 24.32 29.64
CA VAL A 13 29.02 24.36 29.21
C VAL A 13 28.88 24.16 27.71
N ALA A 14 27.81 23.50 27.31
CA ALA A 14 27.39 23.35 25.93
C ALA A 14 26.00 23.95 25.74
N GLN A 15 25.84 24.82 24.76
CA GLN A 15 24.56 25.41 24.38
C GLN A 15 24.14 24.84 23.04
N LEU A 16 22.95 24.25 22.99
CA LEU A 16 22.34 23.73 21.78
C LEU A 16 21.40 24.78 21.19
N PHE A 17 21.49 24.97 19.89
CA PHE A 17 20.64 25.83 19.09
C PHE A 17 19.90 25.03 18.03
N ARG A 18 18.63 25.36 17.80
CA ARG A 18 17.83 24.91 16.66
C ARG A 18 17.36 26.14 15.88
N ASN A 19 17.76 26.23 14.62
CA ASN A 19 17.52 27.39 13.75
C ASN A 19 17.96 28.72 14.37
N GLY A 20 19.10 28.72 15.08
CA GLY A 20 19.65 29.90 15.75
C GLY A 20 19.05 30.21 17.13
N THR A 21 17.96 29.55 17.54
CA THR A 21 17.36 29.74 18.87
C THR A 21 17.91 28.71 19.86
N SER A 22 18.32 29.15 21.05
CA SER A 22 18.79 28.24 22.10
C SER A 22 17.65 27.33 22.57
N VAL A 23 17.90 26.02 22.53
CA VAL A 23 16.96 24.98 22.95
C VAL A 23 17.32 24.44 24.32
N SER A 24 18.62 24.27 24.59
CA SER A 24 19.10 23.78 25.87
C SER A 24 20.51 24.30 26.18
N ILE A 25 20.84 24.26 27.47
CA ILE A 25 22.18 24.49 28.00
C ILE A 25 22.49 23.34 28.93
N THR A 26 23.63 22.69 28.73
CA THR A 26 24.04 21.49 29.47
C THR A 26 25.45 21.71 30.01
N GLN A 27 25.67 21.45 31.30
CA GLN A 27 27.03 21.34 31.82
C GLN A 27 27.62 19.98 31.42
N TRP A 28 28.84 19.99 30.89
CA TRP A 28 29.62 18.77 30.75
C TRP A 28 30.67 18.76 31.87
N LEU A 29 30.75 17.65 32.60
CA LEU A 29 31.51 17.58 33.87
C LEU A 29 32.71 16.63 33.80
N SER A 30 32.72 15.74 32.81
CA SER A 30 33.79 14.77 32.61
C SER A 30 34.74 15.23 31.51
N ASN A 31 35.98 14.73 31.52
CA ASN A 31 36.93 15.06 30.46
C ASN A 31 36.47 14.62 29.07
N SER A 32 35.57 13.64 29.00
CA SER A 32 34.87 13.22 27.79
C SER A 32 33.41 12.97 28.13
N GLN A 33 32.49 13.54 27.36
CA GLN A 33 31.05 13.37 27.56
C GLN A 33 30.30 13.37 26.23
N ILE A 34 29.26 12.55 26.13
CA ILE A 34 28.35 12.55 24.97
C ILE A 34 27.14 13.42 25.32
N LEU A 35 26.85 14.39 24.47
CA LEU A 35 25.69 15.26 24.55
C LEU A 35 24.73 14.90 23.42
N THR A 36 23.43 14.84 23.71
CA THR A 36 22.42 14.41 22.73
C THR A 36 21.35 15.47 22.50
N ALA A 37 20.78 15.46 21.29
CA ALA A 37 19.60 16.26 20.94
C ALA A 37 18.55 15.38 20.27
N ASP A 38 17.30 15.56 20.70
CA ASP A 38 16.15 14.95 20.04
C ASP A 38 15.80 15.69 18.74
N VAL A 39 15.47 14.91 17.72
CA VAL A 39 15.07 15.36 16.38
C VAL A 39 13.70 14.81 15.98
N ASP A 40 13.03 14.08 16.88
CA ASP A 40 11.71 13.56 16.65
C ASP A 40 10.63 14.65 16.82
N GLY A 41 9.42 14.39 16.33
CA GLY A 41 8.28 15.31 16.43
C GLY A 41 8.40 16.59 15.59
N LEU A 42 9.41 16.72 14.74
CA LEU A 42 9.59 17.86 13.85
C LEU A 42 8.64 17.77 12.63
N ALA A 43 8.12 18.92 12.22
CA ALA A 43 7.40 19.04 10.95
C ALA A 43 8.37 18.87 9.75
N VAL A 44 7.83 18.49 8.60
CA VAL A 44 8.58 18.42 7.33
C VAL A 44 9.29 19.74 7.06
N GLY A 45 10.59 19.68 6.80
CA GLY A 45 11.41 20.87 6.65
C GLY A 45 12.91 20.61 6.81
N VAL A 46 13.68 21.69 6.87
CA VAL A 46 15.13 21.66 7.13
C VAL A 46 15.39 22.40 8.43
N TYR A 47 16.17 21.77 9.31
CA TYR A 47 16.54 22.29 10.62
C TYR A 47 18.04 22.37 10.72
N ASN A 48 18.53 23.50 11.24
CA ASN A 48 19.92 23.70 11.59
C ASN A 48 20.09 23.44 13.09
N TYR A 49 20.86 22.42 13.45
CA TYR A 49 21.26 22.15 14.82
C TYR A 49 22.70 22.60 15.00
N THR A 50 22.96 23.49 15.96
CA THR A 50 24.30 23.97 16.25
C THR A 50 24.60 23.79 17.73
N ILE A 51 25.76 23.22 18.07
CA ILE A 51 26.24 23.15 19.44
C ILE A 51 27.41 24.12 19.61
N LEU A 52 27.33 25.00 20.60
CA LEU A 52 28.42 25.86 21.03
C LEU A 52 28.93 25.34 22.38
N VAL A 53 30.18 24.93 22.43
CA VAL A 53 30.83 24.51 23.67
C VAL A 53 31.76 25.61 24.16
N GLN A 54 31.76 25.87 25.45
CA GLN A 54 32.68 26.77 26.14
C GLN A 54 33.24 26.06 27.38
N ASP A 55 34.56 25.89 27.44
CA ASP A 55 35.24 25.36 28.63
C ASP A 55 35.33 26.43 29.75
N ASN A 56 35.74 26.06 30.96
CA ASN A 56 35.87 27.05 32.05
C ASN A 56 37.10 27.97 31.92
N ALA A 57 38.01 27.69 30.99
CA ALA A 57 39.13 28.57 30.64
C ALA A 57 38.70 29.64 29.61
N GLY A 58 37.47 29.55 29.09
CA GLY A 58 36.90 30.47 28.12
C GLY A 58 37.07 30.05 26.66
N ASN A 59 37.69 28.91 26.35
CA ASN A 59 37.85 28.40 24.99
C ASN A 59 36.50 27.99 24.41
N ARG A 60 36.27 28.31 23.13
CA ARG A 60 35.00 28.03 22.44
C ARG A 60 35.19 27.22 21.17
N ARG A 61 34.25 26.31 20.92
CA ARG A 61 34.11 25.56 19.66
C ARG A 61 32.65 25.43 19.28
N THR A 62 32.40 25.27 17.98
CA THR A 62 31.06 25.17 17.43
C THR A 62 31.02 24.07 16.39
N ASP A 63 29.92 23.32 16.37
CA ASP A 63 29.63 22.33 15.33
C ASP A 63 28.16 22.45 14.89
N THR A 64 27.90 22.24 13.60
CA THR A 64 26.61 22.45 12.96
C THR A 64 26.21 21.25 12.11
N VAL A 65 25.00 20.73 12.35
CA VAL A 65 24.39 19.62 11.64
C VAL A 65 23.07 20.06 11.01
N TRP A 66 22.89 19.75 9.73
CA TRP A 66 21.64 20.00 9.02
C TRP A 66 20.77 18.74 8.99
N VAL A 67 19.54 18.86 9.48
CA VAL A 67 18.56 17.76 9.52
C VAL A 67 17.45 18.08 8.53
N ARG A 68 17.22 17.19 7.56
CA ARG A 68 16.10 17.27 6.62
C ARG A 68 15.03 16.25 7.02
N VAL A 69 13.85 16.74 7.36
CA VAL A 69 12.67 15.93 7.65
C VAL A 69 11.82 15.87 6.38
N THR A 70 11.57 14.66 5.88
CA THR A 70 10.74 14.42 4.69
C THR A 70 9.40 13.82 5.07
N ALA A 71 8.38 14.05 4.25
CA ALA A 71 7.08 13.41 4.45
C ALA A 71 7.22 11.88 4.39
N ALA A 72 6.48 11.18 5.24
CA ALA A 72 6.36 9.74 5.14
C ALA A 72 5.62 9.37 3.86
N THR A 73 6.21 8.51 3.04
CA THR A 73 5.49 7.88 1.92
C THR A 73 4.56 6.81 2.49
N THR A 74 3.27 7.12 2.57
CA THR A 74 2.25 6.10 2.86
C THR A 74 2.00 5.30 1.58
N THR A 75 2.50 4.08 1.51
CA THR A 75 2.07 3.13 0.48
C THR A 75 0.65 2.70 0.82
N SER A 76 -0.35 3.28 0.16
CA SER A 76 -1.74 2.82 0.28
C SER A 76 -1.85 1.47 -0.42
N THR A 77 -1.81 0.38 0.35
CA THR A 77 -2.26 -0.92 -0.15
C THR A 77 -3.76 -0.80 -0.40
N ALA A 78 -4.16 -0.75 -1.68
CA ALA A 78 -5.58 -0.80 -2.03
C ALA A 78 -6.15 -2.11 -1.49
N THR A 79 -7.08 -2.02 -0.54
CA THR A 79 -7.88 -3.17 -0.15
C THR A 79 -8.81 -3.49 -1.33
N PRO A 80 -8.83 -4.74 -1.83
CA PRO A 80 -9.73 -5.10 -2.90
C PRO A 80 -11.18 -4.85 -2.46
N ASN A 81 -11.94 -4.16 -3.32
CA ASN A 81 -13.34 -3.88 -3.07
C ASN A 81 -14.13 -5.20 -3.06
N ILE A 82 -14.73 -5.54 -1.92
CA ILE A 82 -15.49 -6.79 -1.75
C ILE A 82 -16.69 -6.86 -2.73
N ILE A 83 -17.30 -5.72 -3.06
CA ILE A 83 -18.39 -5.66 -4.04
C ILE A 83 -17.86 -6.02 -5.43
N ASP A 84 -16.69 -5.50 -5.82
CA ASP A 84 -16.08 -5.82 -7.11
C ASP A 84 -15.70 -7.31 -7.22
N PHE A 85 -15.19 -7.88 -6.12
CA PHE A 85 -14.93 -9.31 -6.02
C PHE A 85 -16.20 -10.15 -6.15
N ILE A 86 -17.27 -9.80 -5.45
CA ILE A 86 -18.56 -10.51 -5.51
C ILE A 86 -19.18 -10.36 -6.91
N MET A 87 -19.20 -9.16 -7.48
CA MET A 87 -19.76 -8.92 -8.81
C MET A 87 -19.00 -9.72 -9.88
N THR A 88 -17.67 -9.76 -9.80
CA THR A 88 -16.83 -10.57 -10.70
C THR A 88 -17.15 -12.06 -10.59
N MET A 89 -17.35 -12.58 -9.38
CA MET A 89 -17.74 -13.98 -9.16
C MET A 89 -19.13 -14.27 -9.71
N LEU A 90 -20.10 -13.38 -9.48
CA LEU A 90 -21.47 -13.53 -9.99
C LEU A 90 -21.50 -13.50 -11.52
N THR A 91 -20.80 -12.56 -12.17
CA THR A 91 -20.75 -12.48 -13.64
C THR A 91 -20.17 -13.75 -14.27
N ASN A 92 -19.14 -14.34 -13.67
CA ASN A 92 -18.54 -15.58 -14.16
C ASN A 92 -19.53 -16.76 -14.10
N VAL A 93 -20.35 -16.85 -13.05
CA VAL A 93 -21.40 -17.87 -12.93
C VAL A 93 -22.49 -17.69 -14.01
N TYR A 94 -22.93 -16.45 -14.25
CA TYR A 94 -23.95 -16.16 -15.27
C TYR A 94 -23.46 -16.46 -16.70
N VAL A 95 -22.21 -16.16 -17.03
CA VAL A 95 -21.62 -16.48 -18.35
C VAL A 95 -21.61 -17.99 -18.58
N LEU A 96 -21.22 -18.79 -17.58
CA LEU A 96 -21.22 -20.26 -17.67
C LEU A 96 -22.64 -20.83 -17.82
N ALA A 97 -23.60 -20.33 -17.03
CA ALA A 97 -25.01 -20.74 -17.15
C ALA A 97 -25.61 -20.38 -18.52
N GLY A 98 -25.28 -19.20 -19.04
CA GLY A 98 -25.68 -18.76 -20.38
C GLY A 98 -25.14 -19.67 -21.49
N ILE A 99 -23.85 -20.02 -21.44
CA ILE A 99 -23.23 -20.96 -22.39
C ILE A 99 -23.92 -22.33 -22.32
N ALA A 100 -24.17 -22.86 -21.11
CA ALA A 100 -24.84 -24.14 -20.94
C ALA A 100 -26.27 -24.14 -21.53
N ALA A 101 -27.04 -23.07 -21.30
CA ALA A 101 -28.37 -22.92 -21.87
C ALA A 101 -28.35 -22.89 -23.41
N VAL A 102 -27.42 -22.14 -24.01
CA VAL A 102 -27.25 -22.10 -25.48
C VAL A 102 -26.91 -23.48 -26.04
N VAL A 103 -26.02 -24.23 -25.39
CA VAL A 103 -25.66 -25.60 -25.79
C VAL A 103 -26.86 -26.54 -25.70
N VAL A 104 -27.64 -26.49 -24.61
CA VAL A 104 -28.85 -27.32 -24.45
C VAL A 104 -29.87 -27.02 -25.55
N VAL A 105 -30.13 -25.74 -25.83
CA VAL A 105 -31.03 -25.31 -26.91
C VAL A 105 -30.54 -25.80 -28.27
N ALA A 106 -29.24 -25.65 -28.55
CA ALA A 106 -28.64 -26.12 -29.80
C ALA A 106 -28.74 -27.65 -29.96
N VAL A 107 -28.51 -28.42 -28.89
CA VAL A 107 -28.67 -29.88 -28.88
C VAL A 107 -30.13 -30.29 -29.07
N ALA A 108 -31.06 -29.63 -28.39
CA ALA A 108 -32.49 -29.87 -28.53
C ALA A 108 -32.98 -29.56 -29.96
N ALA A 109 -32.53 -28.44 -30.55
CA ALA A 109 -32.83 -28.08 -31.94
C ALA A 109 -32.28 -29.11 -32.94
N ARG A 110 -31.04 -29.61 -32.73
CA ARG A 110 -30.45 -30.68 -33.56
C ARG A 110 -31.24 -32.00 -33.45
N LYS A 111 -31.70 -32.37 -32.25
CA LYS A 111 -32.54 -33.57 -32.05
C LYS A 111 -33.90 -33.45 -32.75
N ARG A 112 -34.56 -32.29 -32.67
CA ARG A 112 -35.83 -32.03 -33.37
C ARG A 112 -35.71 -32.15 -34.89
N LYS A 113 -34.63 -31.61 -35.49
CA LYS A 113 -34.40 -31.69 -36.95
C LYS A 113 -34.19 -33.13 -37.46
N LYS A 114 -33.64 -34.03 -36.64
CA LYS A 114 -33.43 -35.45 -37.01
C LYS A 114 -34.69 -36.33 -36.83
N GLY A 115 -35.69 -35.89 -36.06
CA GLY A 115 -36.89 -36.67 -35.74
C GLY A 115 -38.08 -36.49 -36.70
N GLY A 116 -38.05 -35.49 -37.58
CA GLY A 116 -39.09 -35.30 -38.59
C GLY A 116 -38.93 -36.25 -39.77
N LYS A 117 -39.50 -37.45 -39.68
CA LYS A 117 -39.68 -38.31 -40.86
C LYS A 117 -40.84 -37.75 -41.70
N THR A 118 -40.58 -37.41 -42.95
CA THR A 118 -41.64 -37.17 -43.94
C THR A 118 -42.31 -38.49 -44.25
N TYR A 119 -43.57 -38.65 -43.85
CA TYR A 119 -44.40 -39.76 -44.29
C TYR A 119 -44.76 -39.51 -45.76
N GLU A 120 -44.32 -40.39 -46.67
CA GLU A 120 -44.75 -40.31 -48.06
C GLU A 120 -46.21 -40.73 -48.17
N VAL A 121 -46.98 -40.07 -49.04
CA VAL A 121 -48.43 -40.31 -49.24
C VAL A 121 -48.74 -41.78 -49.59
N ARG A 122 -47.75 -42.51 -50.10
CA ARG A 122 -47.85 -43.94 -50.45
C ARG A 122 -48.08 -44.85 -49.23
N ASP A 123 -47.68 -44.43 -48.03
CA ASP A 123 -47.87 -45.22 -46.80
C ASP A 123 -49.27 -45.13 -46.19
N LEU A 124 -50.15 -44.24 -46.70
CA LEU A 124 -51.53 -44.10 -46.21
C LEU A 124 -52.52 -45.07 -46.85
N GLY A 125 -52.15 -45.74 -47.94
CA GLY A 125 -53.05 -46.64 -48.70
C GLY A 125 -53.34 -47.98 -48.01
N ALA A 126 -52.52 -48.42 -47.05
CA ALA A 126 -52.61 -49.76 -46.47
C ALA A 126 -53.61 -49.90 -45.30
N LYS A 127 -54.24 -48.81 -44.84
CA LYS A 127 -55.06 -48.84 -43.61
C LYS A 127 -56.58 -48.77 -43.80
N PHE A 128 -57.06 -48.62 -45.05
CA PHE A 128 -58.50 -48.44 -45.35
C PHE A 128 -59.00 -49.31 -46.53
N GLY A 129 -58.64 -50.60 -46.56
CA GLY A 129 -59.09 -51.55 -47.57
C GLY A 129 -60.02 -52.66 -47.04
N SER A 130 -61.30 -52.33 -46.94
CA SER A 130 -62.53 -53.15 -46.98
C SER A 130 -62.67 -54.45 -46.15
N LYS A 131 -63.56 -54.39 -45.15
CA LYS A 131 -64.47 -55.50 -44.82
C LYS A 131 -65.54 -55.59 -45.90
N LYS A 132 -65.59 -56.71 -46.62
CA LYS A 132 -66.76 -57.58 -46.90
C LYS A 132 -66.35 -58.66 -47.88
#